data_AF-A0A7J8F8G9-F1
#
_entry.id   AF-A0A7J8F8G9-F1
#
_cell.length_a   1.000
_cell.length_b   1.000
_cell.length_c   1.000
_cell.angle_alpha   90.00
_cell.angle_beta   90.00
_cell.angle_gamma   90.00
#
_symmetry.space_group_name_H-M   'P 1'
#
loop_
_entity.id
_entity.type
_entity.pdbx_description
1 polymer ?
#
loop_
_entity_poly.entity_id
_entity_poly.type
_entity_poly.pdbx_seq_one_letter_code
_entity_poly.pdbx_strand_id
1 'polypeptide(L)'
;MFPQEFIICFHKHVRIEKLVIQSYFVRTLRIEKSTSKEPVDFEQWIERDLVHTEGQLQNEEIMAHDGHATYLRFIITSAFDHFASVYSISAEGIAISNLS
;
A
#
# COMPACT_ATOMS: atom_id res chain seq x y z
N MET A 1 -13.02 -13.51 -2.94
CA MET A 1 -13.23 -13.64 -1.48
C MET A 1 -12.39 -12.57 -0.83
N PHE A 2 -12.97 -11.72 0.01
CA PHE A 2 -12.31 -10.53 0.61
C PHE A 2 -12.55 -10.55 2.13
N PRO A 3 -11.62 -10.02 2.95
CA PRO A 3 -10.42 -9.27 2.57
C PRO A 3 -9.28 -10.16 2.02
N GLN A 4 -8.36 -9.55 1.28
CA GLN A 4 -7.09 -10.15 0.86
C GLN A 4 -5.95 -9.22 1.26
N GLU A 5 -4.84 -9.77 1.75
CA GLU A 5 -3.72 -8.95 2.23
C GLU A 5 -2.35 -9.50 1.82
N PHE A 6 -1.37 -8.60 1.75
CA PHE A 6 0.04 -8.93 1.56
C PHE A 6 0.93 -7.86 2.19
N ILE A 7 2.18 -8.22 2.48
CA ILE A 7 3.17 -7.35 3.11
C ILE A 7 4.34 -7.11 2.16
N ILE A 8 4.76 -5.85 2.02
CA ILE A 8 6.00 -5.45 1.37
C ILE A 8 7.03 -5.12 2.45
N CYS A 9 8.21 -5.76 2.37
CA CYS A 9 9.34 -5.52 3.26
C CYS A 9 10.41 -4.69 2.54
N PHE A 10 10.75 -3.51 3.08
CA PHE A 10 11.82 -2.67 2.52
C PHE A 10 13.22 -3.05 3.02
N HIS A 11 13.32 -3.88 4.07
CA HIS A 11 14.57 -4.27 4.73
C HIS A 11 15.43 -3.09 5.26
N LYS A 12 14.89 -1.87 5.21
CA LYS A 12 15.51 -0.61 5.63
C LYS A 12 14.40 0.32 6.08
N HIS A 13 14.72 1.30 6.92
CA HIS A 13 13.81 2.42 7.17
C HIS A 13 13.72 3.28 5.91
N VAL A 14 12.50 3.52 5.43
CA VAL A 14 12.22 4.42 4.31
C VAL A 14 11.35 5.57 4.78
N ARG A 15 11.49 6.72 4.12
CA ARG A 15 10.53 7.82 4.14
C ARG A 15 9.81 7.84 2.81
N ILE A 16 8.56 7.44 2.81
CA ILE A 16 7.69 7.44 1.63
C ILE A 16 7.01 8.80 1.55
N GLU A 17 7.06 9.41 0.36
CA GLU A 17 6.45 10.72 0.06
C GLU A 17 5.25 10.57 -0.88
N LYS A 18 5.24 9.51 -1.70
CA LYS A 18 4.12 9.18 -2.58
C LYS A 18 4.02 7.66 -2.79
N LEU A 19 2.80 7.17 -2.84
CA LEU A 19 2.48 5.82 -3.32
C LEU A 19 1.79 5.92 -4.68
N VAL A 20 2.27 5.16 -5.65
CA VAL A 20 1.61 4.98 -6.95
C VAL A 20 1.14 3.54 -7.02
N ILE A 21 -0.17 3.34 -7.16
CA ILE A 21 -0.79 2.03 -7.13
C ILE A 21 -1.59 1.86 -8.41
N GLN A 22 -1.30 0.77 -9.11
CA GLN A 22 -2.01 0.37 -10.31
C GLN A 22 -2.73 -0.95 -10.07
N SER A 23 -4.05 -0.96 -10.29
CA SER A 23 -4.89 -2.12 -9.97
C SER A 23 -6.08 -2.26 -10.92
N TYR A 24 -6.77 -3.39 -10.80
CA TYR A 24 -8.08 -3.63 -11.41
C TYR A 24 -9.07 -4.13 -10.37
N PHE A 25 -10.30 -3.61 -10.45
CA PHE A 25 -11.45 -3.97 -9.63
C PHE A 25 -11.27 -3.81 -8.12
N VAL A 26 -10.19 -3.20 -7.64
CA VAL A 26 -10.04 -2.87 -6.22
C VAL A 26 -11.06 -1.77 -5.89
N ARG A 27 -11.85 -1.95 -4.82
CA ARG A 27 -12.81 -0.95 -4.35
C ARG A 27 -12.25 -0.25 -3.13
N THR A 28 -12.05 -0.97 -2.03
CA THR A 28 -11.52 -0.38 -0.79
C THR A 28 -10.15 -0.95 -0.52
N LEU A 29 -9.14 -0.08 -0.49
CA LEU A 29 -7.76 -0.42 -0.15
C LEU A 29 -7.38 0.27 1.17
N ARG A 30 -7.01 -0.54 2.16
CA ARG A 30 -6.37 -0.08 3.39
C ARG A 30 -4.88 -0.40 3.33
N ILE A 31 -4.08 0.56 3.76
CA ILE A 31 -2.63 0.44 3.86
C ILE A 31 -2.26 0.69 5.32
N GLU A 32 -1.65 -0.30 5.93
CA GLU A 32 -1.04 -0.18 7.26
C GLU A 32 0.48 -0.09 7.10
N LYS A 33 1.13 0.61 8.01
CA LYS A 33 2.59 0.73 8.06
C LYS A 33 3.11 0.20 9.38
N SER A 34 4.35 -0.27 9.38
CA SER A 34 5.10 -0.57 10.60
C SER A 34 6.53 -0.06 10.45
N THR A 35 7.13 0.35 11.56
CA THR A 35 8.56 0.69 11.67
C THR A 35 9.34 -0.34 12.50
N SER A 36 8.69 -1.43 12.91
CA SER A 36 9.30 -2.51 13.68
C SER A 36 10.35 -3.28 12.86
N LYS A 37 11.18 -4.06 13.56
CA LYS A 37 12.19 -4.95 12.93
C LYS A 37 11.60 -6.24 12.36
N GLU A 38 10.39 -6.58 12.79
CA GLU A 38 9.63 -7.75 12.38
C GLU A 38 8.27 -7.27 11.83
N PRO A 39 7.55 -8.08 11.03
CA PRO A 39 6.26 -7.70 10.44
C PRO A 39 5.12 -7.74 11.49
N VAL A 40 5.21 -6.86 12.48
CA VAL A 40 4.29 -6.70 13.62
C VAL A 40 4.02 -5.21 13.87
N ASP A 41 3.16 -4.90 14.83
CA ASP A 41 2.84 -3.53 15.27
C ASP A 41 2.41 -2.59 14.13
N PHE A 42 1.61 -3.11 13.21
CA PHE A 42 1.05 -2.32 12.13
C PHE A 42 0.04 -1.31 12.65
N GLU A 43 0.16 -0.07 12.16
CA GLU A 43 -0.82 0.99 12.37
C GLU A 43 -1.49 1.36 11.05
N GLN A 44 -2.79 1.64 11.10
CA GLN A 44 -3.53 2.11 9.94
C GLN A 44 -2.96 3.45 9.49
N TRP A 45 -2.56 3.53 8.22
CA TRP A 45 -1.98 4.74 7.66
C TRP A 45 -2.88 5.40 6.64
N ILE A 46 -3.35 4.64 5.66
CA ILE A 46 -4.17 5.15 4.56
C ILE A 46 -5.36 4.21 4.37
N GLU A 47 -6.54 4.79 4.13
CA GLU A 47 -7.69 4.08 3.59
C GLU A 47 -8.25 4.88 2.43
N ARG A 48 -8.48 4.20 1.30
CA ARG A 48 -8.96 4.80 0.06
C ARG A 48 -10.00 3.90 -0.59
N ASP A 49 -11.09 4.53 -0.99
CA ASP A 49 -12.01 3.96 -1.97
C ASP A 49 -11.57 4.39 -3.37
N LEU A 50 -11.34 3.42 -4.24
CA LEU A 50 -10.92 3.58 -5.62
C LEU A 50 -12.14 3.66 -6.52
N VAL A 51 -11.99 4.35 -7.65
CA VAL A 51 -13.06 4.47 -8.65
C VAL A 51 -13.10 3.21 -9.52
N HIS A 52 -14.30 2.71 -9.79
CA HIS A 52 -14.46 1.63 -10.76
C HIS A 52 -14.12 2.12 -12.16
N THR A 53 -13.15 1.47 -12.79
CA THR A 53 -12.74 1.73 -14.18
C THR A 53 -13.16 0.53 -15.03
N GLU A 54 -14.06 0.73 -15.99
CA GLU A 54 -14.62 -0.34 -16.83
C GLU A 54 -13.55 -0.93 -17.77
N GLY A 55 -12.74 -1.88 -17.26
CA GLY A 55 -11.66 -2.54 -17.99
C GLY A 55 -10.39 -1.69 -18.17
N GLN A 56 -10.36 -0.47 -17.66
CA GLN A 56 -9.15 0.38 -17.65
C GLN A 56 -8.37 0.20 -16.35
N LEU A 57 -7.06 0.49 -16.39
CA LEU A 57 -6.20 0.44 -15.21
C LEU A 57 -6.58 1.55 -14.22
N GLN A 58 -6.84 1.19 -12.96
CA GLN A 58 -6.97 2.17 -11.88
C GLN A 58 -5.57 2.70 -11.57
N ASN A 59 -5.38 4.02 -11.58
CA ASN A 59 -4.11 4.67 -11.30
C ASN A 59 -4.30 5.61 -10.12
N GLU A 60 -3.89 5.17 -8.93
CA GLU A 60 -3.97 5.96 -7.71
C GLU A 60 -2.61 6.57 -7.39
N GLU A 61 -2.58 7.89 -7.24
CA GLU A 61 -1.45 8.62 -6.69
C GLU A 61 -1.82 9.17 -5.31
N ILE A 62 -1.15 8.67 -4.28
CA ILE A 62 -1.44 9.02 -2.89
C ILE A 62 -0.24 9.74 -2.31
N MET A 63 -0.41 11.04 -2.03
CA MET A 63 0.59 11.83 -1.31
C MET A 63 0.66 11.39 0.16
N ALA A 64 1.83 10.87 0.54
CA ALA A 64 2.08 10.26 1.83
C ALA A 64 2.58 11.32 2.81
N HIS A 65 1.78 11.58 3.84
CA HIS A 65 2.19 12.36 5.00
C HIS A 65 2.61 11.38 6.10
N ASP A 66 3.76 11.63 6.75
CA ASP A 66 4.33 10.74 7.77
C ASP A 66 4.63 9.31 7.25
N GLY A 67 5.21 9.16 6.06
CA GLY A 67 5.43 7.85 5.43
C GLY A 67 6.65 7.06 5.93
N HIS A 68 6.98 7.11 7.21
CA HIS A 68 8.07 6.32 7.78
C HIS A 68 7.65 4.84 7.91
N ALA A 69 8.39 3.92 7.28
CA ALA A 69 8.06 2.50 7.31
C ALA A 69 9.29 1.60 7.12
N THR A 70 9.21 0.37 7.62
CA THR A 70 10.03 -0.80 7.26
C THR A 70 9.19 -1.86 6.56
N TYR A 71 7.90 -1.93 6.91
CA TYR A 71 6.89 -2.77 6.29
C TYR A 71 5.65 -1.97 5.90
N LEU A 72 5.03 -2.34 4.79
CA LEU A 72 3.66 -1.95 4.46
C LEU A 72 2.79 -3.20 4.36
N ARG A 73 1.60 -3.17 4.95
CA ARG A 73 0.56 -4.17 4.71
C ARG A 73 -0.52 -3.54 3.85
N PHE A 74 -0.75 -4.11 2.69
CA PHE A 74 -1.87 -3.75 1.81
C PHE A 74 -3.01 -4.72 2.06
N ILE A 75 -4.20 -4.19 2.35
CA ILE A 75 -5.41 -4.94 2.65
C ILE A 75 -6.48 -4.48 1.67
N ILE A 76 -6.80 -5.33 0.70
CA ILE A 76 -7.94 -5.15 -0.20
C ILE A 76 -9.18 -5.60 0.57
N THR A 77 -9.86 -4.65 1.21
CA THR A 77 -11.03 -4.93 2.05
C THR A 77 -12.25 -5.29 1.20
N SER A 78 -12.37 -4.69 0.03
CA SER A 78 -13.47 -4.95 -0.91
C SER A 78 -13.06 -4.71 -2.36
N ALA A 79 -13.84 -5.26 -3.30
CA ALA A 79 -13.64 -5.13 -4.73
C ALA A 79 -14.95 -4.84 -5.47
N PHE A 80 -14.85 -4.44 -6.74
CA PHE A 80 -15.99 -4.26 -7.65
C PHE A 80 -16.45 -5.58 -8.29
N ASP A 81 -15.59 -6.60 -8.31
CA ASP A 81 -15.89 -7.94 -8.83
C ASP A 81 -15.43 -9.00 -7.80
N HIS A 82 -15.70 -10.27 -8.08
CA HIS A 82 -15.23 -11.42 -7.31
C HIS A 82 -13.71 -11.57 -7.29
N PHE A 83 -13.03 -11.02 -8.31
CA PHE A 83 -11.57 -10.97 -8.45
C PHE A 83 -11.09 -9.51 -8.48
N ALA A 84 -10.00 -9.24 -7.77
CA ALA A 84 -9.24 -7.99 -7.87
C ALA A 84 -7.77 -8.33 -8.15
N SER A 85 -7.07 -7.43 -8.82
CA SER A 85 -5.64 -7.60 -9.08
C SER A 85 -4.88 -6.31 -8.81
N VAL A 86 -3.69 -6.47 -8.24
CA VAL A 86 -2.70 -5.40 -8.12
C VAL A 86 -1.67 -5.63 -9.21
N TYR A 87 -1.56 -4.67 -10.12
CA TYR A 87 -0.65 -4.73 -11.26
C TYR A 87 0.74 -4.19 -10.90
N SER A 88 0.79 -3.03 -10.24
CA SER A 88 2.05 -2.39 -9.84
C SER A 88 1.85 -1.58 -8.56
N ILE A 89 2.87 -1.58 -7.71
CA ILE A 89 2.98 -0.68 -6.54
C ILE A 89 4.37 -0.07 -6.59
N SER A 90 4.42 1.26 -6.54
CA SER A 90 5.64 2.03 -6.38
C SER A 90 5.54 2.88 -5.11
N ALA A 91 6.56 2.79 -4.26
CA ALA A 91 6.75 3.68 -3.12
C ALA A 91 7.88 4.65 -3.47
N GLU A 92 7.52 5.90 -3.73
CA GLU A 92 8.47 6.96 -4.06
C GLU A 92 8.86 7.71 -2.78
N GLY A 93 10.17 7.89 -2.59
CA GLY A 93 10.72 8.51 -1.40
C GLY A 93 12.21 8.20 -1.27
N ILE A 94 12.72 8.26 -0.04
CA ILE A 94 14.14 8.04 0.27
C ILE A 94 14.34 6.91 1.28
N ALA A 95 15.42 6.16 1.13
CA ALA A 95 15.89 5.29 2.20
C ALA A 95 16.53 6.15 3.30
N ILE A 96 16.01 6.06 4.51
CA ILE A 96 16.61 6.68 5.69
C ILE A 96 17.57 5.67 6.28
N SER A 97 18.83 5.75 5.87
CA SER A 97 19.89 5.06 6.57
C SER A 97 20.17 5.76 7.89
N ASN A 98 19.88 5.11 9.01
CA ASN A 98 20.64 5.31 10.23
C ASN A 98 21.62 4.13 10.38
N LEU A 99 22.88 4.49 10.60
CA LEU A 99 24.10 3.68 10.63
C LEU A 99 24.00 2.32 11.37
N SER A 100 24.85 1.41 10.89
CA SER A 100 25.37 0.14 11.47
C SER A 100 24.53 -1.12 11.24
#